data_AF-A0A1G1FD79-F1
#
_entry.id   AF-A0A1G1FD79-F1
#
_cell.length_a   1.000
_cell.length_b   1.000
_cell.length_c   1.000
_cell.angle_alpha   90.00
_cell.angle_beta   90.00
_cell.angle_gamma   90.00
#
_symmetry.space_group_name_H-M   'P 1'
#
loop_
_entity.id
_entity.type
_entity.pdbx_description
1 polymer ?
#
loop_
_entity_poly.entity_id
_entity_poly.type
_entity_poly.pdbx_seq_one_letter_code
_entity_poly.pdbx_strand_id
1 'polypeptide(L)'
;MVLEDIDKMIEGMMGPIREDAAKDTCPICPARALPFTNRELDERLPVWRAISRLWLAQVLVERDLQDLAWILARSRFDWQELERICVYEVAPVVHENLRREEGIWRVFDAVWLISAIEQNMQQACYQQDALRQREYMMELVARDWDRVKQYVRGIRSTGRLSLEEQRGIVGLLRSADL
;
A
#
# COMPACT_ATOMS: atom_id res chain seq x y z
N MET A 1 12.75 -51.72 -19.82
CA MET A 1 11.44 -51.79 -19.14
C MET A 1 11.48 -50.73 -18.06
N VAL A 2 11.09 -49.52 -18.43
CA VAL A 2 11.45 -48.25 -17.78
C VAL A 2 10.20 -47.39 -17.81
N LEU A 3 9.92 -46.69 -16.71
CA LEU A 3 8.92 -45.62 -16.51
C LEU A 3 7.43 -46.00 -16.34
N GLU A 4 6.89 -47.03 -16.98
CA GLU A 4 5.43 -47.31 -16.90
C GLU A 4 4.95 -47.80 -15.52
N ASP A 5 5.82 -48.42 -14.72
CA ASP A 5 5.45 -48.96 -13.40
C ASP A 5 5.41 -47.90 -12.29
N ILE A 6 6.06 -46.74 -12.49
CA ILE A 6 6.06 -45.65 -11.51
C ILE A 6 4.76 -44.85 -11.58
N ASP A 7 4.24 -44.59 -12.80
CA ASP A 7 2.99 -43.86 -12.99
C ASP A 7 1.80 -44.59 -12.34
N LYS A 8 1.75 -45.92 -12.45
CA LYS A 8 0.71 -46.73 -11.80
C LYS A 8 0.79 -46.73 -10.28
N MET A 9 1.98 -46.56 -9.69
CA MET A 9 2.13 -46.39 -8.23
C MET A 9 1.67 -45.02 -7.76
N ILE A 10 1.86 -43.97 -8.57
CA ILE A 10 1.43 -42.60 -8.23
C ILE A 10 -0.09 -42.47 -8.33
N GLU A 11 -0.71 -43.06 -9.35
CA GLU A 11 -2.18 -43.09 -9.51
C GLU A 11 -2.88 -43.85 -8.37
N GLY A 12 -2.26 -44.89 -7.80
CA GLY A 12 -2.82 -45.64 -6.68
C GLY A 12 -2.78 -44.93 -5.33
N MET A 13 -1.84 -43.97 -5.14
CA MET A 13 -1.71 -43.20 -3.89
C MET A 13 -2.54 -41.91 -3.90
N MET A 14 -2.95 -41.45 -5.09
CA MET A 14 -3.84 -40.31 -5.25
C MET A 14 -5.27 -40.81 -5.49
N GLY A 15 -5.97 -41.12 -4.39
CA GLY A 15 -7.42 -41.35 -4.43
C GLY A 15 -8.16 -40.21 -5.14
N PRO A 16 -9.40 -40.43 -5.63
CA PRO A 16 -10.08 -39.46 -6.48
C PRO A 16 -10.12 -38.10 -5.78
N ILE A 17 -9.59 -37.09 -6.47
CA ILE A 17 -9.72 -35.69 -6.08
C ILE A 17 -11.23 -35.42 -6.02
N ARG A 18 -11.76 -35.42 -4.80
CA ARG A 18 -13.14 -35.02 -4.55
C ARG A 18 -13.23 -33.54 -4.86
N GLU A 19 -13.97 -33.24 -5.90
CA GLU A 19 -14.28 -31.92 -6.42
C GLU A 19 -15.26 -31.20 -5.50
N ASP A 20 -14.92 -31.01 -4.22
CA ASP A 20 -15.84 -30.46 -3.24
C ASP A 20 -15.17 -29.29 -2.48
N ALA A 21 -15.67 -28.08 -2.74
CA ALA A 21 -15.43 -26.81 -2.02
C ALA A 21 -14.23 -25.92 -2.41
N ALA A 22 -14.27 -25.33 -3.61
CA ALA A 22 -13.69 -24.00 -3.88
C ALA A 22 -14.31 -23.37 -5.15
N LYS A 23 -15.62 -23.11 -5.16
CA LYS A 23 -16.28 -22.44 -6.31
C LYS A 23 -16.42 -20.92 -6.20
N ASP A 24 -15.97 -20.31 -5.10
CA ASP A 24 -16.13 -18.85 -4.89
C ASP A 24 -14.82 -18.08 -4.64
N THR A 25 -13.67 -18.57 -5.13
CA THR A 25 -12.43 -17.79 -5.05
C THR A 25 -12.04 -17.22 -6.41
N CYS A 26 -12.05 -15.89 -6.50
CA CYS A 26 -11.57 -15.14 -7.64
C CYS A 26 -10.07 -15.47 -7.86
N PRO A 27 -9.67 -16.03 -9.02
CA PRO A 27 -8.30 -16.49 -9.27
C PRO A 27 -7.27 -15.35 -9.42
N ILE A 28 -7.70 -14.08 -9.32
CA ILE A 28 -6.87 -12.89 -9.52
C ILE A 28 -6.53 -12.22 -8.18
N CYS A 29 -7.14 -12.65 -7.08
CA CYS A 29 -6.88 -12.10 -5.76
C CYS A 29 -6.09 -13.16 -4.96
N PRO A 30 -4.75 -13.18 -5.02
CA PRO A 30 -4.01 -13.79 -3.94
C PRO A 30 -4.33 -12.94 -2.72
N ALA A 31 -5.33 -13.38 -1.94
CA ALA A 31 -5.70 -12.76 -0.70
C ALA A 31 -4.42 -12.71 0.13
N ARG A 32 -3.92 -11.49 0.37
CA ARG A 32 -2.85 -11.32 1.35
C ARG A 32 -3.42 -11.81 2.67
N ALA A 33 -2.67 -12.59 3.44
CA ALA A 33 -3.12 -13.03 4.75
C ALA A 33 -3.37 -11.79 5.62
N LEU A 34 -4.61 -11.66 6.10
CA LEU A 34 -5.06 -10.61 7.02
C LEU A 34 -5.47 -11.26 8.35
N PRO A 35 -5.39 -10.54 9.49
CA PRO A 35 -4.88 -9.17 9.64
C PRO A 35 -3.36 -9.09 9.43
N PHE A 36 -2.84 -7.88 9.21
CA PHE A 36 -1.39 -7.68 9.14
C PHE A 36 -0.74 -8.04 10.48
N THR A 37 0.46 -8.64 10.43
CA THR A 37 1.25 -8.84 11.65
C THR A 37 1.72 -7.49 12.22
N ASN A 38 1.97 -7.41 13.53
CA ASN A 38 2.49 -6.19 14.16
C ASN A 38 3.76 -5.66 13.45
N ARG A 39 4.66 -6.55 13.04
CA ARG A 39 5.86 -6.18 12.30
C ARG A 39 5.54 -5.56 10.94
N GLU A 40 4.56 -6.11 10.22
CA GLU A 40 4.14 -5.52 8.94
C GLU A 40 3.49 -4.16 9.13
N LEU A 41 2.69 -3.99 10.20
CA LEU A 41 2.09 -2.71 10.56
C LEU A 41 3.16 -1.67 10.92
N ASP A 42 4.17 -2.03 11.71
CA ASP A 42 5.28 -1.14 12.07
C ASP A 42 6.01 -0.57 10.85
N GLU A 43 6.13 -1.38 9.78
CA GLU A 43 6.80 -0.99 8.55
C GLU A 43 5.87 -0.26 7.56
N ARG A 44 4.58 -0.61 7.51
CA ARG A 44 3.59 -0.04 6.59
C ARG A 44 2.96 1.24 7.07
N LEU A 45 2.67 1.36 8.36
CA LEU A 45 1.93 2.50 8.90
C LEU A 45 2.62 3.85 8.61
N PRO A 46 3.95 4.01 8.76
CA PRO A 46 4.61 5.27 8.37
C PRO A 46 4.44 5.60 6.88
N VAL A 47 4.48 4.58 6.02
CA VAL A 47 4.31 4.70 4.57
C VAL A 47 2.87 5.04 4.22
N TRP A 48 1.89 4.37 4.82
CA TRP A 48 0.48 4.65 4.63
C TRP A 48 0.12 6.08 5.05
N ARG A 49 0.57 6.51 6.23
CA ARG A 49 0.35 7.88 6.71
C ARG A 49 0.99 8.90 5.77
N ALA A 50 2.23 8.66 5.34
CA ALA A 50 2.92 9.54 4.42
C ALA A 50 2.16 9.68 3.09
N ILE A 51 1.81 8.57 2.44
CA ILE A 51 1.08 8.56 1.17
C ILE A 51 -0.32 9.19 1.32
N SER A 52 -1.02 8.95 2.43
CA SER A 52 -2.36 9.50 2.67
C SER A 52 -2.39 11.04 2.65
N ARG A 53 -1.28 11.70 3.00
CA ARG A 53 -1.15 13.18 2.93
C ARG A 53 -1.43 13.74 1.54
N LEU A 54 -1.25 12.96 0.47
CA LEU A 54 -1.56 13.38 -0.90
C LEU A 54 -3.05 13.71 -1.10
N TRP A 55 -3.94 13.03 -0.38
CA TRP A 55 -5.37 13.28 -0.46
C TRP A 55 -5.92 14.03 0.75
N LEU A 56 -5.15 14.10 1.85
CA LEU A 56 -5.51 14.78 3.10
C LEU A 56 -4.82 16.13 3.27
N ALA A 57 -4.37 16.79 2.21
CA ALA A 57 -3.85 18.14 2.32
C ALA A 57 -4.68 19.04 1.41
N GLN A 58 -5.09 20.20 1.91
CA GLN A 58 -5.77 21.19 1.06
C GLN A 58 -4.79 21.79 0.05
N VAL A 59 -3.53 21.97 0.47
CA VAL A 59 -2.40 22.40 -0.37
C VAL A 59 -1.14 21.71 0.15
N LEU A 60 -0.38 21.04 -0.71
CA LEU A 60 0.96 20.53 -0.40
C LEU A 60 2.02 21.53 -0.89
N VAL A 61 2.91 21.95 0.00
CA VAL A 61 4.09 22.72 -0.39
C VAL A 61 5.27 21.79 -0.66
N GLU A 62 6.33 22.31 -1.30
CA GLU A 62 7.50 21.51 -1.68
C GLU A 62 8.13 20.76 -0.48
N ARG A 63 8.14 21.40 0.70
CA ARG A 63 8.63 20.78 1.93
C ARG A 63 7.80 19.55 2.34
N ASP A 64 6.48 19.58 2.17
CA ASP A 64 5.64 18.42 2.48
C ASP A 64 5.97 17.23 1.59
N LEU A 65 6.22 17.49 0.30
CA LEU A 65 6.59 16.46 -0.67
C LEU A 65 7.96 15.86 -0.36
N GLN A 66 8.92 16.68 0.08
CA GLN A 66 10.24 16.23 0.53
C GLN A 66 10.15 15.36 1.79
N ASP A 67 9.35 15.78 2.77
CA ASP A 67 9.13 15.02 4.01
C ASP A 67 8.49 13.66 3.73
N LEU A 68 7.44 13.65 2.91
CA LEU A 68 6.78 12.42 2.45
C LEU A 68 7.80 11.51 1.75
N ALA A 69 8.52 12.05 0.76
CA ALA A 69 9.53 11.29 0.01
C ALA A 69 10.63 10.71 0.91
N TRP A 70 11.03 11.40 1.97
CA TRP A 70 12.03 10.89 2.90
C TRP A 70 11.55 9.66 3.66
N ILE A 71 10.30 9.67 4.13
CA ILE A 71 9.69 8.51 4.81
C ILE A 71 9.68 7.32 3.84
N LEU A 72 9.25 7.54 2.60
CA LEU A 72 9.21 6.48 1.58
C LEU A 72 10.61 5.96 1.25
N ALA A 73 11.58 6.87 1.08
CA ALA A 73 12.95 6.51 0.72
C ALA A 73 13.62 5.62 1.77
N ARG A 74 13.30 5.84 3.07
CA ARG A 74 13.83 5.06 4.21
C ARG A 74 13.06 3.79 4.51
N SER A 75 11.86 3.62 3.95
CA SER A 75 11.13 2.37 4.05
C SER A 75 11.89 1.24 3.35
N ARG A 76 11.61 0.00 3.76
CA ARG A 76 12.19 -1.20 3.11
C ARG A 76 11.63 -1.48 1.72
N PHE A 77 10.58 -0.77 1.31
CA PHE A 77 9.86 -1.05 0.07
C PHE A 77 10.58 -0.39 -1.10
N ASP A 78 10.83 -1.14 -2.16
CA ASP A 78 11.31 -0.53 -3.40
C ASP A 78 10.22 0.36 -4.03
N TRP A 79 10.56 1.06 -5.11
CA TRP A 79 9.61 1.99 -5.73
C TRP A 79 8.38 1.28 -6.32
N GLN A 80 8.54 0.06 -6.84
CA GLN A 80 7.43 -0.70 -7.41
C GLN A 80 6.44 -1.12 -6.33
N GLU A 81 6.93 -1.55 -5.16
CA GLU A 81 6.10 -1.88 -4.02
C GLU A 81 5.45 -0.63 -3.40
N LEU A 82 6.14 0.52 -3.40
CA LEU A 82 5.53 1.79 -2.99
C LEU A 82 4.38 2.22 -3.90
N GLU A 83 4.53 2.05 -5.22
CA GLU A 83 3.44 2.27 -6.18
C GLU A 83 2.27 1.31 -5.92
N ARG A 84 2.56 0.03 -5.62
CA ARG A 84 1.52 -0.95 -5.26
C ARG A 84 0.81 -0.55 -3.96
N ILE A 85 1.53 -0.19 -2.92
CA ILE A 85 0.95 0.27 -1.64
C ILE A 85 0.07 1.51 -1.88
N CYS A 86 0.57 2.47 -2.68
CA CYS A 86 -0.19 3.66 -3.03
C CYS A 86 -1.52 3.33 -3.70
N VAL A 87 -1.50 2.50 -4.76
CA VAL A 87 -2.66 2.20 -5.60
C VAL A 87 -3.63 1.21 -4.96
N TYR A 88 -3.13 0.20 -4.26
CA TYR A 88 -3.93 -0.93 -3.78
C TYR A 88 -4.17 -0.92 -2.28
N GLU A 89 -3.46 -0.12 -1.49
CA GLU A 89 -3.69 -0.06 -0.03
C GLU A 89 -4.26 1.31 0.34
N VAL A 90 -3.59 2.40 -0.03
CA VAL A 90 -3.92 3.74 0.48
C VAL A 90 -4.98 4.46 -0.35
N ALA A 91 -4.76 4.65 -1.65
CA ALA A 91 -5.64 5.46 -2.49
C ALA A 91 -7.11 5.04 -2.43
N PRO A 92 -7.48 3.75 -2.47
CA PRO A 92 -8.88 3.34 -2.40
C PRO A 92 -9.59 3.76 -1.12
N VAL A 93 -8.85 3.94 -0.02
CA VAL A 93 -9.37 4.40 1.27
C VAL A 93 -9.56 5.91 1.30
N VAL A 94 -8.64 6.68 0.72
CA VAL A 94 -8.56 8.14 0.96
C VAL A 94 -8.88 9.02 -0.26
N HIS A 95 -8.95 8.47 -1.48
CA HIS A 95 -9.03 9.29 -2.71
C HIS A 95 -10.27 10.18 -2.81
N GLU A 96 -11.38 9.75 -2.21
CA GLU A 96 -12.63 10.51 -2.18
C GLU A 96 -12.54 11.76 -1.29
N ASN A 97 -11.49 11.89 -0.47
CA ASN A 97 -11.33 13.03 0.43
C ASN A 97 -11.23 14.38 -0.29
N LEU A 98 -10.57 14.41 -1.45
CA LEU A 98 -10.45 15.62 -2.27
C LEU A 98 -11.74 15.97 -3.02
N ARG A 99 -12.75 15.09 -3.01
CA ARG A 99 -14.02 15.28 -3.74
C ARG A 99 -15.19 15.64 -2.85
N ARG A 100 -15.10 15.41 -1.55
CA ARG A 100 -16.19 15.63 -0.59
C ARG A 100 -15.92 16.91 0.20
N GLU A 101 -16.95 17.77 0.31
CA GLU A 101 -16.89 18.99 1.13
C GLU A 101 -16.59 18.66 2.60
N GLU A 102 -17.14 17.54 3.09
CA GLU A 102 -16.85 16.95 4.40
C GLU A 102 -16.06 15.65 4.23
N GLY A 103 -14.79 15.75 3.81
CA GLY A 103 -13.90 14.59 3.66
C GLY A 103 -13.69 13.78 4.96
N ILE A 104 -12.86 12.75 4.90
CA ILE A 104 -12.54 11.83 6.03
C ILE A 104 -11.72 12.47 7.16
N TRP A 105 -11.36 13.75 7.03
CA TRP A 105 -10.51 14.52 7.96
C TRP A 105 -10.84 14.35 9.44
N ARG A 106 -12.13 14.22 9.80
CA ARG A 106 -12.58 14.13 11.21
C ARG A 106 -12.36 12.76 11.85
N VAL A 107 -12.20 11.72 11.04
CA VAL A 107 -12.05 10.33 11.51
C VAL A 107 -10.69 9.74 11.13
N PHE A 108 -9.85 10.51 10.43
CA PHE A 108 -8.55 10.05 10.01
C PHE A 108 -7.58 9.97 11.20
N ASP A 109 -7.28 8.75 11.61
CA ASP A 109 -6.19 8.43 12.53
C ASP A 109 -5.53 7.09 12.12
N ALA A 110 -4.49 6.67 12.85
CA ALA A 110 -3.76 5.44 12.56
C ALA A 110 -4.63 4.18 12.68
N VAL A 111 -5.50 4.11 13.70
CA VAL A 111 -6.37 2.95 13.96
C VAL A 111 -7.42 2.85 12.86
N TRP A 112 -8.02 3.99 12.49
CA TRP A 112 -8.96 4.08 11.39
C TRP A 112 -8.33 3.65 10.06
N LEU A 113 -7.13 4.15 9.75
CA LEU A 113 -6.44 3.85 8.49
C LEU A 113 -6.12 2.35 8.36
N ILE A 114 -5.60 1.73 9.43
CA ILE A 114 -5.34 0.29 9.47
C ILE A 114 -6.65 -0.47 9.22
N SER A 115 -7.69 -0.15 9.99
CA SER A 115 -8.99 -0.83 9.92
C SER A 115 -9.60 -0.73 8.51
N ALA A 116 -9.55 0.45 7.89
CA ALA A 116 -10.12 0.69 6.56
C ALA A 116 -9.36 -0.07 5.47
N ILE A 117 -8.03 -0.10 5.53
CA ILE A 117 -7.20 -0.87 4.58
C ILE A 117 -7.49 -2.37 4.72
N GLU A 118 -7.50 -2.89 5.95
CA GLU A 118 -7.78 -4.31 6.18
C GLU A 118 -9.19 -4.70 5.71
N GLN A 119 -10.21 -3.91 6.02
CA GLN A 119 -11.59 -4.15 5.56
C GLN A 119 -11.69 -4.18 4.03
N ASN A 120 -11.02 -3.26 3.35
CA ASN A 120 -10.97 -3.24 1.89
C ASN A 120 -10.30 -4.50 1.33
N MET A 121 -9.14 -4.87 1.88
CA MET A 121 -8.36 -6.03 1.40
C MET A 121 -9.03 -7.38 1.68
N GLN A 122 -9.99 -7.46 2.61
CA GLN A 122 -10.82 -8.65 2.83
C GLN A 122 -11.85 -8.89 1.72
N GLN A 123 -12.18 -7.88 0.91
CA GLN A 123 -13.19 -8.03 -0.14
C GLN A 123 -12.60 -8.70 -1.39
N ALA A 124 -13.27 -9.74 -1.88
CA ALA A 124 -12.77 -10.58 -2.98
C ALA A 124 -12.59 -9.84 -4.32
N CYS A 125 -13.23 -8.70 -4.54
CA CYS A 125 -13.11 -7.91 -5.79
C CYS A 125 -12.25 -6.65 -5.62
N TYR A 126 -11.80 -6.33 -4.41
CA TYR A 126 -11.18 -5.05 -4.11
C TYR A 126 -9.97 -4.73 -4.98
N GLN A 127 -9.05 -5.68 -5.18
CA GLN A 127 -7.86 -5.44 -6.01
C GLN A 127 -8.23 -5.13 -7.47
N GLN A 128 -9.28 -5.77 -7.99
CA GLN A 128 -9.77 -5.50 -9.35
C GLN A 128 -10.44 -4.12 -9.44
N ASP A 129 -11.23 -3.75 -8.43
CA ASP A 129 -11.89 -2.45 -8.41
C ASP A 129 -10.87 -1.31 -8.23
N ALA A 130 -9.85 -1.50 -7.39
CA ALA A 130 -8.72 -0.58 -7.25
C ALA A 130 -7.93 -0.46 -8.56
N LEU A 131 -7.66 -1.59 -9.24
CA LEU A 131 -7.00 -1.57 -10.56
C LEU A 131 -7.82 -0.80 -11.59
N ARG A 132 -9.15 -1.05 -11.64
CA ARG A 132 -10.07 -0.39 -12.57
C ARG A 132 -10.13 1.12 -12.33
N GLN A 133 -10.08 1.53 -11.07
CA GLN A 133 -10.19 2.94 -10.67
C GLN A 133 -8.84 3.64 -10.53
N ARG A 134 -7.71 2.96 -10.77
CA ARG A 134 -6.36 3.49 -10.47
C ARG A 134 -6.10 4.87 -11.08
N GLU A 135 -6.52 5.09 -12.32
CA GLU A 135 -6.27 6.34 -13.05
C GLU A 135 -7.08 7.47 -12.41
N TYR A 136 -8.36 7.20 -12.16
CA TYR A 136 -9.26 8.12 -11.47
C TYR A 136 -8.82 8.47 -10.04
N MET A 137 -8.25 7.53 -9.29
CA MET A 137 -7.76 7.77 -7.94
C MET A 137 -6.45 8.60 -7.94
N MET A 138 -5.58 8.34 -8.92
CA MET A 138 -4.24 8.93 -8.97
C MET A 138 -4.20 10.27 -9.71
N GLU A 139 -5.12 10.54 -10.64
CA GLU A 139 -5.12 11.76 -11.46
C GLU A 139 -5.08 13.04 -10.61
N LEU A 140 -5.82 13.07 -9.50
CA LEU A 140 -5.87 14.21 -8.59
C LEU A 140 -4.52 14.53 -7.93
N VAL A 141 -3.64 13.54 -7.79
CA VAL A 141 -2.36 13.65 -7.09
C VAL A 141 -1.17 13.35 -7.99
N ALA A 142 -1.39 13.15 -9.30
CA ALA A 142 -0.37 12.63 -10.22
C ALA A 142 0.89 13.51 -10.24
N ARG A 143 0.71 14.84 -10.27
CA ARG A 143 1.80 15.81 -10.25
C ARG A 143 2.65 15.67 -8.98
N ASP A 144 2.01 15.57 -7.82
CA ASP A 144 2.71 15.47 -6.55
C ASP A 144 3.36 14.10 -6.38
N TRP A 145 2.70 13.03 -6.85
CA TRP A 145 3.25 11.68 -6.87
C TRP A 145 4.53 11.57 -7.72
N ASP A 146 4.55 12.20 -8.90
CA ASP A 146 5.74 12.24 -9.75
C ASP A 146 6.89 13.02 -9.10
N ARG A 147 6.58 14.11 -8.38
CA ARG A 147 7.58 14.86 -7.61
C ARG A 147 8.15 14.03 -6.46
N VAL A 148 7.28 13.34 -5.72
CA VAL A 148 7.69 12.40 -4.67
C VAL A 148 8.61 11.31 -5.23
N LYS A 149 8.28 10.74 -6.40
CA LYS A 149 9.13 9.77 -7.10
C LYS A 149 10.54 10.29 -7.38
N GLN A 150 10.63 11.53 -7.87
CA GLN A 150 11.92 12.18 -8.13
C GLN A 150 12.72 12.36 -6.84
N TYR A 151 12.08 12.82 -5.76
CA TYR A 151 12.74 12.98 -4.47
C TYR A 151 13.21 11.65 -3.87
N VAL A 152 12.37 10.61 -3.90
CA VAL A 152 12.75 9.27 -3.41
C VAL A 152 13.96 8.75 -4.16
N ARG A 153 13.99 8.90 -5.49
CA ARG A 153 15.14 8.50 -6.32
C ARG A 153 16.39 9.29 -5.95
N GLY A 154 16.28 10.61 -5.80
CA GLY A 154 17.37 11.47 -5.34
C GLY A 154 17.95 11.00 -4.02
N ILE A 155 17.12 10.86 -2.98
CA ILE A 155 17.52 10.44 -1.62
C ILE A 155 18.21 9.06 -1.65
N ARG A 156 17.66 8.10 -2.38
CA ARG A 156 18.23 6.74 -2.49
C ARG A 156 19.56 6.72 -3.26
N SER A 157 19.72 7.59 -4.26
CA SER A 157 20.96 7.69 -5.04
C SER A 157 22.10 8.39 -4.29
N THR A 158 21.79 9.38 -3.45
CA THR A 158 22.79 10.17 -2.71
C THR A 158 23.14 9.55 -1.35
N GLY A 159 22.30 8.66 -0.82
CA GLY A 159 22.56 7.93 0.42
C GLY A 159 22.38 8.73 1.72
N ARG A 160 22.04 10.03 1.68
CA ARG A 160 21.65 10.85 2.85
C ARG A 160 21.14 12.25 2.45
N LEU A 161 20.09 12.73 3.12
CA LEU A 161 19.80 14.17 3.27
C LEU A 161 20.77 14.78 4.30
N SER A 162 20.98 16.09 4.25
CA SER A 162 21.76 16.86 5.22
C SER A 162 21.16 16.76 6.64
N LEU A 163 21.99 17.00 7.66
CA LEU A 163 21.60 16.94 9.09
C LEU A 163 20.47 17.93 9.46
N GLU A 164 20.37 19.03 8.72
CA GLU A 164 19.35 20.07 8.92
C GLU A 164 17.98 19.58 8.43
N GLU A 165 17.95 18.91 7.28
CA GLU A 165 16.77 18.24 6.72
C GLU A 165 16.32 17.08 7.63
N GLN A 166 17.26 16.32 8.20
CA GLN A 166 16.95 15.23 9.14
C GLN A 166 16.29 15.72 10.44
N ARG A 167 16.69 16.89 10.96
CA ARG A 167 16.14 17.45 12.21
C ARG A 167 14.73 18.01 12.05
N GLY A 168 14.41 18.58 10.88
CA GLY A 168 13.05 19.03 10.57
C GLY A 168 12.04 17.87 10.56
N ILE A 169 12.45 16.71 10.06
CA ILE A 169 11.57 15.55 9.88
C ILE A 169 11.27 14.81 11.20
N VAL A 170 12.26 14.67 12.08
CA VAL A 170 12.04 14.07 13.42
C VAL A 170 11.09 14.91 14.28
N GLY A 171 11.08 16.23 14.08
CA GLY A 171 10.13 17.13 14.75
C GLY A 171 8.68 16.88 14.32
N LEU A 172 8.45 16.65 13.03
CA LEU A 172 7.11 16.46 12.45
C LEU A 172 6.52 15.07 12.71
N LEU A 173 7.35 14.02 12.70
CA LEU A 173 6.92 12.66 13.06
C LEU A 173 6.45 12.57 14.51
N ARG A 174 6.90 13.46 15.40
CA ARG A 174 6.47 13.53 16.80
C ARG A 174 5.26 14.44 17.01
N SER A 175 4.99 15.40 16.12
CA SER A 175 3.84 16.30 16.24
C SER A 175 2.57 15.77 15.58
N ALA A 176 2.66 14.67 14.82
CA ALA A 176 1.52 14.00 14.20
C ALA A 176 0.85 12.97 15.12
N ASP A 177 1.28 12.85 16.39
CA ASP A 177 0.62 12.04 17.42
C ASP A 177 -0.39 12.86 18.28
N LEU A 178 -0.94 13.93 17.70
CA LEU A 178 -2.01 14.75 18.31
C LEU A 178 -3.23 14.82 17.42
#